data_AF-A0A9J6BZU3-F1
#
_entry.id   AF-A0A9J6BZU3-F1
#
_cell.length_a   1.000
_cell.length_b   1.000
_cell.length_c   1.000
_cell.angle_alpha   90.00
_cell.angle_beta   90.00
_cell.angle_gamma   90.00
#
_symmetry.space_group_name_H-M   'P 1'
#
loop_
_entity.id
_entity.type
_entity.pdbx_description
1 polymer ?
#
loop_
_entity_poly.entity_id
_entity_poly.type
_entity_poly.pdbx_seq_one_letter_code
_entity_poly.pdbx_strand_id
1 'polypeptide(L)'
;MELLSIDTLDELEEIRKFRQSHIHWLLHEFFVNGRNNESRSIDNWYWQNNGQKIAFDIPWNYGEPNDGTDVKRCLVLILQDEALFNDVRCVEPWSETLMKISFICQKLD
;
A
#
# COMPACT_ATOMS: atom_id res chain seq x y z
N MET A 1 -13.74 -5.80 10.29
CA MET A 1 -12.32 -5.80 9.87
C MET A 1 -12.30 -5.50 8.40
N GLU A 2 -11.38 -4.66 7.98
CA GLU A 2 -11.14 -4.26 6.59
C GLU A 2 -9.64 -4.05 6.36
N LEU A 3 -9.21 -3.89 5.10
CA LEU A 3 -7.82 -3.55 4.80
C LEU A 3 -7.47 -2.19 5.41
N LEU A 4 -6.22 -2.04 5.85
CA LEU A 4 -5.70 -0.82 6.47
C LEU A 4 -5.81 0.39 5.52
N SER A 5 -6.37 1.49 6.00
CA SER A 5 -6.18 2.83 5.44
C SER A 5 -5.27 3.64 6.36
N ILE A 6 -4.48 4.55 5.79
CA ILE A 6 -3.61 5.46 6.55
C ILE A 6 -3.98 6.88 6.10
N ASP A 7 -4.90 7.48 6.82
CA ASP A 7 -5.50 8.78 6.51
C ASP A 7 -4.64 9.94 7.05
N THR A 8 -3.74 9.68 8.00
CA THR A 8 -2.94 10.72 8.67
C THR A 8 -1.47 10.34 8.86
N LEU A 9 -0.61 11.36 9.05
CA LEU A 9 0.79 11.15 9.42
C LEU A 9 0.92 10.48 10.80
N ASP A 10 0.01 10.77 11.73
CA ASP A 10 0.02 10.14 13.07
C ASP A 10 -0.22 8.62 12.96
N GLU A 11 -1.16 8.19 12.12
CA GLU A 11 -1.39 6.78 11.83
C GLU A 11 -0.16 6.12 11.19
N LEU A 12 0.48 6.82 10.24
CA LEU A 12 1.72 6.34 9.63
C LEU A 12 2.84 6.16 10.66
N GLU A 13 2.98 7.09 11.61
CA GLU A 13 3.96 6.99 12.69
C GLU A 13 3.66 5.81 13.63
N GLU A 14 2.39 5.50 13.89
CA GLU A 14 2.03 4.29 14.64
C GLU A 14 2.43 3.01 13.89
N ILE A 15 2.27 2.98 12.56
CA ILE A 15 2.77 1.85 11.74
C ILE A 15 4.30 1.75 11.79
N ARG A 16 5.01 2.89 11.77
CA ARG A 16 6.48 2.92 11.91
C ARG A 16 6.95 2.46 13.29
N LYS A 17 6.19 2.73 14.35
CA LYS A 17 6.47 2.16 15.69
C LYS A 17 6.17 0.67 15.74
N PHE A 18 5.04 0.24 15.18
CA PHE A 18 4.69 -1.18 15.06
C PHE A 18 5.78 -1.99 14.34
N ARG A 19 6.36 -1.41 13.27
CA ARG A 19 7.51 -1.97 12.56
C ARG A 19 8.68 -2.32 13.49
N GLN A 20 9.03 -1.42 14.41
CA GLN A 20 10.21 -1.60 15.27
C GLN A 20 10.12 -2.84 16.17
N SER A 21 8.91 -3.28 16.50
CA SER A 21 8.67 -4.49 17.30
C SER A 21 8.46 -5.76 16.46
N HIS A 22 8.36 -5.66 15.14
CA HIS A 22 8.02 -6.77 14.24
C HIS A 22 9.06 -6.98 13.12
N ILE A 23 10.34 -7.10 13.52
CA ILE A 23 11.49 -7.16 12.59
C ILE A 23 11.43 -8.27 11.52
N HIS A 24 10.68 -9.35 11.76
CA HIS A 24 10.53 -10.44 10.79
C HIS A 24 9.53 -10.13 9.66
N TRP A 25 8.77 -9.04 9.78
CA TRP A 25 7.82 -8.55 8.77
C TRP A 25 8.49 -7.58 7.79
N LEU A 26 9.75 -7.21 8.05
CA LEU A 26 10.48 -6.17 7.31
C LEU A 26 10.79 -6.55 5.86
N LEU A 27 10.74 -7.82 5.46
CA LEU A 27 11.05 -8.21 4.08
C LEU A 27 9.80 -8.37 3.21
N HIS A 28 8.63 -7.94 3.70
CA HIS A 28 7.35 -8.23 3.08
C HIS A 28 6.61 -6.96 2.68
N GLU A 29 6.00 -7.04 1.49
CA GLU A 29 4.97 -6.13 1.03
C GLU A 29 3.62 -6.59 1.59
N PHE A 30 2.79 -5.62 1.97
CA PHE A 30 1.46 -5.90 2.48
C PHE A 30 0.41 -5.11 1.71
N PHE A 31 -0.60 -5.79 1.19
CA PHE A 31 -1.77 -5.12 0.65
C PHE A 31 -2.44 -4.26 1.72
N VAL A 32 -2.73 -3.02 1.32
CA VAL A 32 -3.51 -2.03 2.07
C VAL A 32 -4.68 -1.57 1.21
N ASN A 33 -5.56 -0.76 1.76
CA ASN A 33 -6.85 -0.42 1.16
C ASN A 33 -6.77 0.65 0.05
N GLY A 34 -5.57 0.94 -0.44
CA GLY A 34 -5.32 1.99 -1.42
C GLY A 34 -5.53 1.50 -2.85
N ARG A 35 -6.20 2.31 -3.67
CA ARG A 35 -6.53 1.97 -5.04
C ARG A 35 -6.42 3.16 -5.98
N ASN A 36 -6.10 2.87 -7.24
CA ASN A 36 -6.19 3.80 -8.34
C ASN A 36 -7.33 3.40 -9.30
N ASN A 37 -8.16 4.37 -9.69
CA ASN A 37 -9.30 4.14 -10.59
C ASN A 37 -9.03 4.53 -12.04
N GLU A 38 -7.97 5.27 -12.32
CA GLU A 38 -7.70 5.82 -13.64
C GLU A 38 -6.39 5.26 -14.18
N SER A 39 -6.41 4.81 -15.43
CA SER A 39 -5.16 4.46 -16.13
C SER A 39 -4.31 5.71 -16.32
N ARG A 40 -3.01 5.63 -16.04
CA ARG A 40 -1.98 6.68 -16.25
C ARG A 40 -2.09 7.89 -15.34
N SER A 41 -2.88 7.82 -14.29
CA SER A 41 -2.91 8.87 -13.29
C SER A 41 -2.01 8.49 -12.12
N ILE A 42 -0.92 9.22 -11.95
CA ILE A 42 -0.06 9.12 -10.76
C ILE A 42 -0.70 9.74 -9.51
N ASP A 43 -1.77 10.51 -9.69
CA ASP A 43 -2.33 11.41 -8.68
C ASP A 43 -3.76 11.06 -8.23
N ASN A 44 -4.34 9.95 -8.71
CA ASN A 44 -5.72 9.55 -8.41
C ASN A 44 -5.82 8.29 -7.55
N TRP A 45 -5.12 8.32 -6.43
CA TRP A 45 -5.14 7.30 -5.40
C TRP A 45 -6.16 7.64 -4.31
N TYR A 46 -6.91 6.65 -3.85
CA TYR A 46 -7.91 6.81 -2.79
C TYR A 46 -8.00 5.56 -1.91
N TRP A 47 -8.44 5.75 -0.67
CA TRP A 47 -8.75 4.66 0.25
C TRP A 47 -10.15 4.12 -0.05
N GLN A 48 -10.28 2.82 -0.31
CA GLN A 48 -11.55 2.25 -0.79
C GLN A 48 -12.67 2.24 0.26
N ASN A 49 -12.35 2.24 1.55
CA ASN A 49 -13.32 2.24 2.65
C ASN A 49 -14.04 3.58 2.83
N ASN A 50 -13.31 4.69 2.69
CA ASN A 50 -13.83 6.03 3.00
C ASN A 50 -13.89 6.95 1.76
N GLY A 51 -13.33 6.54 0.63
CA GLY A 51 -13.28 7.32 -0.62
C GLY A 51 -12.38 8.54 -0.55
N GLN A 52 -11.64 8.74 0.55
CA GLN A 52 -10.72 9.85 0.71
C GLN A 52 -9.53 9.70 -0.23
N LYS A 53 -9.12 10.82 -0.81
CA LYS A 53 -7.94 10.87 -1.66
C LYS A 53 -6.70 10.64 -0.79
N ILE A 54 -5.84 9.72 -1.23
CA ILE A 54 -4.53 9.51 -0.61
C ILE A 54 -3.69 10.76 -0.92
N ALA A 55 -3.05 11.31 0.12
CA ALA A 55 -2.22 12.50 -0.04
C ALA A 55 -1.11 12.24 -1.08
N PHE A 56 -0.84 13.21 -1.95
CA PHE A 56 0.16 13.02 -3.02
C PHE A 56 1.58 12.80 -2.45
N ASP A 57 1.83 13.36 -1.27
CA ASP A 57 3.08 13.35 -0.54
C ASP A 57 3.20 12.21 0.48
N ILE A 58 2.37 11.16 0.39
CA ILE A 58 2.66 9.93 1.13
C ILE A 58 4.06 9.43 0.76
N PRO A 59 4.77 8.74 1.67
CA PRO A 59 6.13 8.29 1.42
C PRO A 59 6.14 7.15 0.40
N TRP A 60 6.15 7.50 -0.88
CA TRP A 60 6.30 6.54 -1.96
C TRP A 60 7.70 5.93 -1.95
N ASN A 61 7.78 4.67 -2.38
CA ASN A 61 9.06 4.06 -2.71
C ASN A 61 9.71 4.83 -3.87
N TYR A 62 11.04 4.78 -3.97
CA TYR A 62 11.77 5.55 -4.97
C TYR A 62 11.29 5.22 -6.38
N GLY A 63 10.83 6.25 -7.10
CA GLY A 63 10.32 6.12 -8.46
C GLY A 63 8.83 5.76 -8.54
N GLU A 64 8.14 5.58 -7.41
CA GLU A 64 6.71 5.28 -7.35
C GLU A 64 5.85 6.53 -7.08
N PRO A 65 4.56 6.53 -7.48
CA PRO A 65 3.91 5.48 -8.28
C PRO A 65 4.37 5.58 -9.74
N ASN A 66 4.82 4.47 -10.33
CA ASN A 66 5.35 4.46 -11.70
C ASN A 66 4.32 4.05 -12.75
N ASP A 67 3.15 3.56 -12.35
CA ASP A 67 2.07 3.05 -13.20
C ASP A 67 2.57 2.30 -14.45
N GLY A 68 3.65 1.52 -14.28
CA GLY A 68 4.50 1.11 -15.39
C GLY A 68 3.82 0.25 -16.47
N THR A 69 2.55 -0.13 -16.29
CA THR A 69 1.81 -0.97 -17.25
C THR A 69 0.28 -0.74 -17.31
N ASP A 70 -0.29 0.40 -16.88
CA ASP A 70 -1.76 0.67 -16.86
C ASP A 70 -2.61 -0.26 -15.96
N VAL A 71 -1.97 -1.21 -15.26
CA VAL A 71 -2.63 -2.30 -14.52
C VAL A 71 -2.23 -2.37 -13.04
N LYS A 72 -1.31 -1.51 -12.60
CA LYS A 72 -0.87 -1.46 -11.19
C LYS A 72 -1.80 -0.54 -10.38
N ARG A 73 -2.95 -1.09 -10.01
CA ARG A 73 -4.05 -0.31 -9.40
C ARG A 73 -4.25 -0.56 -7.91
N CYS A 74 -3.43 -1.40 -7.29
CA CYS A 74 -3.50 -1.70 -5.88
C CYS A 74 -2.25 -1.21 -5.15
N LEU A 75 -2.42 -0.83 -3.90
CA LEU A 75 -1.35 -0.28 -3.07
C LEU A 75 -0.83 -1.35 -2.11
N VAL A 76 0.49 -1.44 -2.00
CA VAL A 76 1.15 -2.19 -0.93
C VAL A 76 1.97 -1.25 -0.05
N LEU A 77 2.11 -1.63 1.20
CA LEU A 77 2.99 -1.03 2.18
C LEU A 77 4.24 -1.91 2.35
N ILE A 78 5.41 -1.31 2.13
CA ILE A 78 6.72 -1.93 2.32
C ILE A 78 7.22 -1.54 3.71
N LEU A 79 7.18 -2.49 4.64
CA LEU A 79 7.65 -2.22 6.00
C LEU A 79 9.18 -2.11 6.09
N GLN A 80 9.96 -2.60 5.12
CA GLN A 80 11.43 -2.61 5.18
C GLN A 80 12.05 -1.23 5.42
N ASP A 81 11.60 -0.24 4.64
CA ASP A 81 12.33 1.00 4.40
C ASP A 81 11.51 2.23 4.83
N GLU A 82 11.11 2.32 6.10
CA GLU A 82 10.34 3.47 6.63
C GLU A 82 8.84 3.50 6.27
N ALA A 83 8.25 2.32 6.00
CA ALA A 83 6.83 2.17 5.67
C ALA A 83 6.45 2.93 4.38
N LEU A 84 7.11 2.56 3.28
CA LEU A 84 6.90 3.18 1.97
C LEU A 84 5.75 2.53 1.22
N PHE A 85 5.18 3.26 0.28
CA PHE A 85 4.12 2.78 -0.57
C PHE A 85 4.61 2.42 -1.98
N ASN A 86 4.00 1.39 -2.57
CA ASN A 86 4.29 0.94 -3.93
C ASN A 86 3.00 0.54 -4.64
N ASP A 87 2.87 0.87 -5.92
CA ASP A 87 1.76 0.41 -6.76
C ASP A 87 2.08 -0.94 -7.40
N VAL A 88 1.14 -1.86 -7.24
CA VAL A 88 1.23 -3.23 -7.74
C VAL A 88 -0.05 -3.61 -8.48
N ARG A 89 0.04 -4.69 -9.25
CA ARG A 89 -1.16 -5.29 -9.85
C ARG A 89 -1.99 -5.92 -8.74
N CYS A 90 -3.29 -5.67 -8.75
CA CYS A 90 -4.22 -6.28 -7.79
C CYS A 90 -4.27 -7.81 -7.88
N VAL A 91 -3.89 -8.35 -9.04
CA VAL A 91 -3.69 -9.77 -9.29
C VAL A 91 -2.33 -9.92 -9.96
N GLU A 92 -1.50 -10.85 -9.51
CA GLU A 92 -0.26 -11.23 -10.21
C GLU A 92 -0.49 -12.49 -11.05
N PRO A 93 -0.69 -12.39 -12.38
CA PRO A 93 -0.78 -13.58 -13.23
C PRO A 93 0.55 -14.06 -13.83
N TRP A 94 1.71 -13.48 -13.49
CA TRP A 94 2.92 -13.64 -14.33
C TRP A 94 4.08 -14.41 -13.70
N SER A 95 3.81 -15.19 -12.66
CA SER A 95 4.77 -16.16 -12.13
C SER A 95 4.02 -17.46 -11.85
N GLU A 96 4.51 -18.58 -12.38
CA GLU A 96 3.99 -19.94 -12.10
C GLU A 96 4.04 -20.29 -10.60
N THR A 97 4.63 -19.42 -9.78
CA THR A 97 4.43 -19.37 -8.33
C THR A 97 3.60 -18.13 -8.02
N LEU A 98 2.30 -18.28 -7.75
CA LEU A 98 1.46 -17.21 -7.20
C LEU A 98 2.12 -16.66 -5.93
N MET A 99 2.86 -15.55 -6.01
CA MET A 99 3.33 -14.87 -4.81
C MET A 99 2.10 -14.32 -4.11
N LYS A 100 1.73 -14.97 -3.01
CA LYS A 100 0.68 -14.49 -2.12
C LYS A 100 1.27 -13.35 -1.31
N ILE A 101 1.02 -12.12 -1.75
CA ILE A 101 1.30 -10.93 -0.95
C ILE A 101 0.36 -10.97 0.27
N SER A 102 0.92 -10.75 1.45
CA SER A 102 0.15 -10.70 2.70
C SER A 102 -0.65 -9.39 2.77
N PHE A 103 -1.54 -9.23 3.74
CA PHE A 103 -2.31 -8.00 3.91
C PHE A 103 -2.34 -7.56 5.37
N ILE A 104 -2.50 -6.25 5.59
CA ILE A 104 -2.73 -5.69 6.93
C ILE A 104 -4.19 -5.24 7.02
N CYS A 105 -4.87 -5.70 8.06
CA CYS A 105 -6.23 -5.28 8.36
C CYS A 105 -6.25 -4.30 9.53
N GLN A 106 -7.25 -3.43 9.51
CA GLN A 106 -7.67 -2.64 10.67
C GLN A 106 -8.97 -3.18 11.26
N LYS A 107 -9.09 -3.03 12.57
CA LYS A 107 -10.33 -3.29 13.28
C LYS A 107 -11.19 -2.03 13.18
N LEU A 108 -12.46 -2.22 12.84
CA LEU A 108 -13.48 -1.18 12.92
C LEU A 108 -14.06 -1.21 14.33
N ASP A 109 -14.25 -0.02 14.91
CA ASP A 109 -14.93 0.13 16.21
C ASP A 109 -16.42 -0.22 16.14
#